data_AF-A0A9E5RCW4-F1
#
_entry.id   AF-A0A9E5RCW4-F1
#
_cell.length_a   1.000
_cell.length_b   1.000
_cell.length_c   1.000
_cell.angle_alpha   90.00
_cell.angle_beta   90.00
_cell.angle_gamma   90.00
#
_symmetry.space_group_name_H-M   'P 1'
#
loop_
_entity.id
_entity.type
_entity.pdbx_description
1 polymer ?
#
loop_
_entity_poly.entity_id
_entity_poly.type
_entity_poly.pdbx_seq_one_letter_code
_entity_poly.pdbx_strand_id
1 'polypeptide(L)'
;MVMGKVCSRCQKEGRFHKNKSRKDGLQSLCVKCTGSGTNRAYSKYKKESCEKCGFVPVHPCQLDVDHIDENHKNNDISNLMTLCANCHRLKSL
;
A
#
# COMPACT_ATOMS: atom_id res chain seq x y z
N MET A 1 -18.04 -6.75 -33.78
CA MET A 1 -17.51 -5.82 -32.77
C MET A 1 -16.75 -6.65 -31.74
N VAL A 2 -15.45 -6.42 -31.52
CA VAL A 2 -14.73 -7.09 -30.43
C VAL A 2 -15.08 -6.35 -29.14
N MET A 3 -15.88 -6.97 -28.26
CA MET A 3 -16.20 -6.38 -26.97
C MET A 3 -14.93 -6.35 -26.11
N GLY A 4 -14.51 -5.16 -25.68
CA GLY A 4 -13.36 -5.01 -24.79
C GLY A 4 -13.65 -5.60 -23.42
N LYS A 5 -12.61 -6.06 -22.72
CA LYS A 5 -12.76 -6.55 -21.35
C LYS A 5 -13.20 -5.41 -20.43
N VAL A 6 -14.25 -5.65 -19.64
CA VAL A 6 -14.77 -4.68 -18.67
C VAL A 6 -14.21 -4.96 -17.27
N CYS A 7 -13.83 -3.90 -16.57
CA CYS A 7 -13.29 -4.00 -15.21
C CYS A 7 -14.40 -4.32 -14.21
N SER A 8 -14.19 -5.37 -13.40
CA SER A 8 -15.18 -5.80 -12.40
C SER A 8 -15.41 -4.81 -11.24
N ARG A 9 -14.57 -3.76 -11.10
CA ARG A 9 -14.72 -2.71 -10.07
C ARG A 9 -15.35 -1.44 -10.62
N CYS A 10 -14.76 -0.85 -11.66
CA CYS A 10 -15.24 0.43 -12.20
C CYS A 10 -16.25 0.30 -13.35
N GLN A 11 -16.55 -0.93 -13.79
CA GLN A 11 -17.51 -1.24 -14.85
C GLN A 11 -17.26 -0.49 -16.18
N LYS A 12 -15.98 -0.20 -16.46
CA LYS A 12 -15.51 0.45 -17.69
C LYS A 12 -14.48 -0.42 -18.38
N GLU A 13 -14.37 -0.28 -19.70
CA GLU A 13 -13.24 -0.82 -20.46
C GLU A 13 -11.93 -0.17 -20.02
N GLY A 14 -10.82 -0.90 -20.14
CA GLY A 14 -9.53 -0.37 -19.75
C GLY A 14 -8.36 -1.30 -20.05
N ARG A 15 -7.17 -0.89 -19.59
CA ARG A 15 -5.98 -1.73 -19.64
C ARG A 15 -5.96 -2.68 -18.45
N PHE A 16 -5.51 -3.92 -18.64
CA PHE A 16 -5.43 -4.95 -17.61
C PHE A 16 -4.02 -5.54 -17.56
N HIS A 17 -3.56 -5.89 -16.37
CA HIS A 17 -2.33 -6.67 -16.22
C HIS A 17 -2.55 -8.13 -16.65
N LYS A 18 -1.51 -8.77 -17.17
CA LYS A 18 -1.54 -10.20 -17.53
C LYS A 18 -1.69 -11.05 -16.27
N ASN A 19 -2.54 -12.08 -16.33
CA ASN A 19 -2.71 -13.09 -15.30
C ASN A 19 -2.80 -14.46 -15.99
N LYS A 20 -1.72 -15.23 -15.93
CA LYS A 20 -1.62 -16.54 -16.60
C LYS A 20 -2.54 -17.61 -16.00
N SER A 21 -3.03 -17.40 -14.77
CA SER A 21 -3.94 -18.34 -14.10
C SER A 21 -5.40 -18.20 -14.57
N ARG A 22 -5.72 -17.20 -15.40
CA ARG A 22 -7.08 -16.94 -15.89
C ARG A 22 -7.17 -17.33 -17.37
N LYS A 23 -8.33 -17.86 -17.79
CA LYS A 23 -8.59 -18.29 -19.18
C LYS A 23 -8.35 -17.18 -20.21
N ASP A 24 -8.68 -15.94 -19.87
CA ASP A 24 -8.51 -14.77 -20.73
C ASP A 24 -7.11 -14.12 -20.63
N GLY A 25 -6.23 -14.69 -19.80
CA GLY A 25 -4.86 -14.20 -19.61
C GLY A 25 -4.76 -12.83 -18.93
N LEU A 26 -5.86 -12.27 -18.38
CA LEU A 26 -5.93 -10.90 -17.88
C LEU A 26 -6.54 -10.84 -16.46
N GLN A 27 -6.08 -9.91 -15.63
CA GLN A 27 -6.69 -9.61 -14.32
C GLN A 27 -8.16 -9.16 -14.45
N SER A 28 -9.02 -9.38 -13.45
CA SER A 28 -10.41 -8.88 -13.45
C SER A 28 -10.52 -7.37 -13.28
N LEU A 29 -9.51 -6.76 -12.65
CA LEU A 29 -9.41 -5.34 -12.37
C LEU A 29 -8.52 -4.64 -13.39
N CYS A 30 -8.91 -3.45 -13.85
CA CYS A 30 -8.07 -2.64 -14.73
C CYS A 30 -6.87 -2.07 -13.95
N VAL A 31 -5.81 -1.64 -14.66
CA VAL A 31 -4.57 -1.08 -14.08
C VAL A 31 -4.85 0.04 -13.06
N LYS A 32 -5.85 0.88 -13.33
CA LYS A 32 -6.26 1.97 -12.41
C LYS A 32 -6.87 1.42 -11.11
N CYS A 33 -7.74 0.41 -11.24
CA CYS A 33 -8.41 -0.22 -10.11
C CYS A 33 -7.49 -1.18 -9.33
N THR A 34 -6.48 -1.79 -9.95
CA THR A 34 -5.48 -2.59 -9.23
C THR A 34 -4.59 -1.72 -8.34
N GLY A 35 -4.23 -0.51 -8.78
CA GLY A 35 -3.40 0.43 -8.00
C GLY A 35 -4.14 1.15 -6.87
N SER A 36 -5.47 1.21 -6.90
CA SER A 36 -6.27 1.93 -5.90
C SER A 36 -6.29 1.32 -4.48
N GLY A 37 -5.56 0.22 -4.23
CA GLY A 37 -5.48 -0.45 -2.93
C GLY A 37 -4.23 -0.19 -2.10
N THR A 38 -3.26 0.59 -2.59
CA THR A 38 -1.95 0.73 -1.91
C THR A 38 -1.86 1.91 -0.95
N ASN A 39 -2.83 2.83 -0.97
CA ASN A 39 -2.88 3.90 0.03
C ASN A 39 -3.47 3.31 1.31
N ARG A 40 -2.60 2.68 2.11
CA ARG A 40 -2.94 2.14 3.43
C ARG A 40 -3.61 3.26 4.20
N ALA A 41 -4.82 3.04 4.74
CA ALA A 41 -5.61 4.08 5.40
C ALA A 41 -4.85 4.80 6.53
N TYR A 42 -3.85 4.12 7.11
CA TYR A 42 -2.97 4.63 8.14
C TYR A 42 -1.77 5.44 7.65
N SER A 43 -1.47 5.46 6.35
CA SER A 43 -0.37 6.25 5.79
C SER A 43 -0.51 7.75 6.06
N LYS A 44 -1.74 8.23 6.31
CA LYS A 44 -2.04 9.61 6.72
C LYS A 44 -1.58 9.95 8.15
N TYR A 45 -1.28 8.96 8.98
CA TYR A 45 -0.78 9.15 10.35
C TYR A 45 0.75 9.15 10.42
N LYS A 46 1.42 9.14 9.26
CA LYS A 46 2.88 9.31 9.18
C LYS A 46 3.25 10.70 9.71
N LYS A 47 4.18 10.75 10.66
CA LYS A 47 4.71 11.98 11.25
C LYS A 47 5.92 12.49 10.47
N GLU A 48 6.37 13.70 10.82
CA GLU A 48 7.51 14.38 10.19
C GLU A 48 8.88 13.82 10.62
N SER A 49 8.93 12.97 11.64
CA SER A 49 10.19 12.41 12.15
C SER A 49 10.00 10.99 12.68
N CYS A 50 11.11 10.24 12.75
CA CYS A 50 11.14 8.93 13.40
C CYS A 50 10.91 9.07 14.90
N GLU A 51 9.93 8.34 15.43
CA GLU A 51 9.58 8.37 16.85
C GLU A 51 10.58 7.58 17.72
N LYS A 52 11.41 6.73 17.12
CA LYS A 52 12.42 5.92 17.83
C LYS A 52 13.77 6.63 17.97
N CYS A 53 14.25 7.27 16.91
CA CYS A 53 15.61 7.86 16.88
C CYS A 53 15.64 9.36 16.55
N GLY A 54 14.48 9.99 16.31
CA GLY A 54 14.41 11.42 15.99
C GLY A 54 14.85 11.78 14.57
N PHE A 55 15.17 10.81 13.70
CA PHE A 55 15.56 11.08 12.31
C PHE A 55 14.50 11.92 11.59
N VAL A 56 14.92 13.05 11.02
CA VAL A 56 14.11 13.91 10.15
C VAL A 56 14.43 13.55 8.69
N PRO A 57 13.42 13.14 7.89
CA PRO A 57 13.64 12.72 6.52
C PRO A 57 13.96 13.91 5.61
N VAL A 58 14.79 13.67 4.60
CA VAL A 58 14.93 14.56 3.44
C VAL A 58 13.77 14.35 2.47
N HIS A 59 13.31 13.10 2.36
CA HIS A 59 12.18 12.72 1.53
C HIS A 59 11.18 11.86 2.34
N PRO A 60 9.85 12.10 2.25
CA PRO A 60 8.85 11.36 3.04
C PRO A 60 8.84 9.83 2.88
N CYS A 61 9.48 9.30 1.83
CA CYS A 61 9.66 7.87 1.62
C CYS A 61 10.64 7.22 2.60
N GLN A 62 11.46 8.01 3.32
CA GLN A 62 12.43 7.51 4.29
C GLN A 62 11.80 7.17 5.65
N LEU A 63 10.54 7.56 5.85
CA LEU A 63 9.72 7.20 6.98
C LEU A 63 8.62 6.24 6.54
N ASP A 64 8.24 5.33 7.42
CA ASP A 64 7.13 4.40 7.27
C ASP A 64 6.25 4.40 8.52
N VAL A 65 4.98 4.05 8.34
CA VAL A 65 4.06 3.80 9.46
C VAL A 65 4.13 2.33 9.80
N ASP A 66 4.39 2.03 11.06
CA ASP A 66 4.56 0.69 11.59
C ASP A 66 3.55 0.43 12.72
N HIS A 67 3.16 -0.84 12.86
CA HIS A 67 2.23 -1.30 13.90
C HIS A 67 3.02 -1.71 15.13
N ILE A 68 2.80 -1.04 16.27
CA ILE A 68 3.54 -1.27 17.52
C ILE A 68 3.46 -2.75 17.93
N ASP A 69 2.26 -3.33 17.88
CA ASP A 69 1.96 -4.72 18.23
C ASP A 69 2.25 -5.77 17.14
N GLU A 70 2.83 -5.36 15.99
CA GLU A 70 3.09 -6.21 14.81
C GLU A 70 1.85 -6.82 14.14
N ASN A 71 0.65 -6.47 14.63
CA ASN A 71 -0.59 -6.91 14.05
C ASN A 71 -1.06 -5.91 12.99
N HIS A 72 -0.77 -6.20 11.72
CA HIS A 72 -1.18 -5.37 10.58
C HIS A 72 -2.70 -5.18 10.39
N LYS A 73 -3.53 -5.90 11.16
CA LYS A 73 -4.99 -5.71 11.18
C LYS A 73 -5.43 -4.69 12.23
N ASN A 74 -4.62 -4.41 13.25
CA ASN A 74 -4.90 -3.45 14.31
C ASN A 74 -4.52 -2.03 13.85
N ASN A 75 -5.45 -1.33 13.21
CA ASN A 75 -5.22 0.02 12.69
C ASN A 75 -5.58 1.14 13.68
N ASP A 76 -5.70 0.84 14.98
CA ASP A 76 -5.91 1.87 16.00
C ASP A 76 -4.76 2.85 15.99
N ILE A 77 -5.07 4.15 16.06
CA ILE A 77 -4.06 5.22 15.95
C ILE A 77 -3.00 5.10 17.04
N SER A 78 -3.40 4.66 18.25
CA SER A 78 -2.50 4.39 19.37
C SER A 78 -1.54 3.23 19.12
N ASN A 79 -1.85 2.34 18.17
CA ASN A 79 -1.02 1.21 17.76
C ASN A 79 -0.12 1.56 16.55
N LEU A 80 -0.14 2.79 16.06
CA LEU A 80 0.69 3.23 14.94
C LEU A 80 1.85 4.08 15.41
N MET A 81 3.02 3.86 14.81
CA MET A 81 4.19 4.70 15.03
C MET A 81 4.90 5.00 13.72
N THR A 82 5.58 6.14 13.65
CA THR A 82 6.41 6.51 12.49
C THR A 82 7.87 6.14 12.74
N LEU A 83 8.42 5.29 11.87
CA LEU A 83 9.81 4.82 11.95
C LEU A 83 10.58 5.20 10.69
N CYS A 84 11.87 5.51 10.81
CA CYS A 84 12.75 5.57 9.65
C CYS A 84 13.08 4.16 9.13
N ALA A 85 13.51 4.07 7.87
CA ALA A 85 13.85 2.80 7.22
C ALA A 85 14.82 1.92 8.06
N ASN A 86 15.78 2.54 8.75
CA ASN A 86 16.72 1.82 9.61
C ASN A 86 16.06 1.28 10.89
N CYS A 87 15.31 2.13 11.61
CA CYS A 87 14.61 1.70 12.83
C CYS A 87 13.53 0.66 12.56
N HIS A 88 12.81 0.80 11.43
CA HIS A 88 11.82 -0.16 10.99
C HIS A 88 12.47 -1.51 10.66
N ARG A 89 13.62 -1.51 9.97
CA ARG A 89 14.39 -2.74 9.68
C ARG A 89 14.87 -3.43 10.96
N LEU A 90 15.34 -2.66 11.94
CA LEU A 90 15.86 -3.17 13.21
C LEU A 90 14.79 -3.63 14.19
N LYS A 91 13.53 -3.22 14.00
CA LYS A 91 12.41 -3.70 14.83
C LYS A 91 12.04 -5.15 14.48
N SER A 92 12.14 -5.51 13.19
CA SER A 92 11.79 -6.85 12.69
C SER A 92 12.91 -7.89 12.86
N LEU A 93 13.94 -7.58 13.68
CA LEU A 93 15.02 -8.49 14.08
C LEU A 93 14.85 -8.86 15.54
#